data_AF-A0A436RP29-F1
#
_entry.id   AF-A0A436RP29-F1
#
_cell.length_a   1.000
_cell.length_b   1.000
_cell.length_c   1.000
_cell.angle_alpha   90.00
_cell.angle_beta   90.00
_cell.angle_gamma   90.00
#
_symmetry.space_group_name_H-M   'P 1'
#
loop_
_entity.id
_entity.type
_entity.pdbx_description
1 polymer ?
#
loop_
_entity_poly.entity_id
_entity_poly.type
_entity_poly.pdbx_seq_one_letter_code
_entity_poly.pdbx_strand_id
1 'polypeptide(L)' 'MKRKLNDDATMDGIMREAPAAVRVVLQHGMLCVGCPIASFHTVSDAAREHDLDEDQLRCDLEAAIDAGGAG' A
#
# COMPACT_ATOMS: atom_id res chain seq x y z
N MET A 1 18.47 2.52 3.85
CA MET A 1 18.11 1.08 3.86
C MET A 1 16.73 1.01 3.22
N LYS A 2 16.54 0.16 2.20
CA LYS A 2 15.19 -0.06 1.64
C LYS A 2 14.38 -0.88 2.65
N ARG A 3 13.21 -0.37 3.05
CA ARG A 3 12.28 -1.16 3.87
C ARG A 3 11.54 -2.16 2.99
N LYS A 4 11.30 -3.35 3.53
CA LYS A 4 10.44 -4.35 2.89
C LYS A 4 9.10 -4.36 3.63
N LEU A 5 7.99 -4.34 2.89
CA LEU A 5 6.66 -4.49 3.47
C LEU A 5 6.47 -5.93 4.00
N ASN A 6 5.86 -6.03 5.19
CA ASN A 6 5.42 -7.32 5.73
C ASN A 6 4.24 -7.84 4.90
N ASP A 7 4.22 -9.13 4.62
CA ASP A 7 3.16 -9.78 3.83
C ASP A 7 1.81 -9.77 4.55
N ASP A 8 1.81 -9.72 5.88
CA ASP A 8 0.60 -9.60 6.69
C ASP A 8 0.14 -8.14 6.90
N ALA A 9 0.86 -7.16 6.36
CA ALA A 9 0.48 -5.76 6.51
C ALA A 9 -0.80 -5.45 5.73
N THR A 10 -1.78 -4.88 6.42
CA THR A 10 -3.06 -4.51 5.80
C THR A 10 -2.96 -3.16 5.08
N MET A 11 -3.76 -2.96 4.05
CA MET A 11 -3.78 -1.70 3.29
C MET A 11 -4.07 -0.49 4.19
N ASP A 12 -5.01 -0.61 5.12
CA ASP A 12 -5.30 0.46 6.11
C ASP A 12 -4.12 0.67 7.07
N GLY A 13 -3.47 -0.40 7.55
CA GLY A 13 -2.28 -0.30 8.40
C GLY A 13 -1.14 0.44 7.69
N ILE A 14 -0.84 0.05 6.45
CA ILE A 14 0.19 0.70 5.61
C ILE A 14 -0.11 2.19 5.44
N MET A 15 -1.35 2.56 5.08
CA MET A 15 -1.72 3.96 4.89
C MET A 15 -1.70 4.79 6.18
N ARG A 16 -2.00 4.18 7.33
CA ARG A 16 -1.94 4.84 8.66
C ARG A 16 -0.50 5.08 9.10
N GLU A 17 0.37 4.10 8.92
CA GLU A 17 1.78 4.20 9.30
C GLU A 17 2.56 5.11 8.34
N ALA A 18 2.19 5.11 7.06
CA ALA A 18 2.82 5.92 6.04
C ALA A 18 1.79 6.61 5.14
N PRO A 19 1.37 7.84 5.47
CA PRO A 19 0.43 8.61 4.65
C PRO A 19 0.89 8.82 3.19
N ALA A 20 2.20 8.73 2.91
CA ALA A 20 2.74 8.75 1.55
C ALA A 20 2.20 7.61 0.66
N ALA A 21 1.87 6.45 1.25
CA ALA A 21 1.28 5.31 0.54
C ALA A 21 -0.11 5.61 -0.02
N VAL A 22 -0.87 6.55 0.59
CA VAL A 22 -2.19 6.97 0.09
C VAL A 22 -2.10 7.47 -1.35
N ARG A 23 -1.01 8.17 -1.70
CA ARG A 23 -0.81 8.64 -3.08
C ARG A 23 -0.64 7.48 -4.07
N VAL A 24 -0.01 6.39 -3.67
CA VAL A 24 0.17 5.20 -4.53
C VAL A 24 -1.18 4.53 -4.77
N VAL A 25 -1.95 4.33 -3.69
CA VAL A 25 -3.32 3.77 -3.75
C VAL A 25 -4.19 4.56 -4.73
N LEU A 26 -4.17 5.90 -4.65
CA LEU A 26 -4.92 6.76 -5.55
C LEU A 26 -4.42 6.72 -7.00
N GLN A 27 -3.11 6.62 -7.22
CA GLN A 27 -2.51 6.53 -8.57
C GLN A 27 -2.86 5.22 -9.29
N HIS A 28 -2.96 4.13 -8.54
CA HIS A 28 -3.44 2.83 -9.04
C HIS A 28 -4.97 2.77 -9.17
N GLY A 29 -5.69 3.87 -8.89
CA GLY A 29 -7.16 3.92 -9.00
C GLY A 29 -7.89 3.08 -7.94
N MET A 30 -7.19 2.64 -6.90
CA MET A 30 -7.77 1.81 -5.85
C MET A 30 -8.67 2.65 -4.92
N LEU A 31 -9.77 2.04 -4.49
CA LEU A 31 -10.74 2.67 -3.58
C LEU A 31 -10.47 2.32 -2.11
N CYS A 32 -9.25 1.90 -1.77
CA CYS A 32 -8.92 1.45 -0.42
C CYS A 32 -8.96 2.60 0.61
N VAL A 33 -8.77 3.85 0.19
CA VAL A 33 -8.75 5.01 1.11
C VAL A 33 -10.11 5.20 1.77
N GLY A 34 -10.17 5.01 3.09
CA GLY A 34 -11.42 5.12 3.87
C GLY A 34 -12.39 3.94 3.70
N CYS A 35 -12.04 2.91 2.92
CA CYS A 35 -12.83 1.69 2.83
C CYS A 35 -12.62 0.85 4.10
N PRO A 36 -13.69 0.44 4.82
CA PRO A 36 -13.56 -0.36 6.04
C PRO A 36 -12.97 -1.75 5.78
N ILE A 37 -13.03 -2.24 4.53
CA ILE A 37 -12.47 -3.53 4.14
C ILE A 37 -10.93 -3.47 4.06
N ALA A 38 -10.34 -2.28 3.87
CA ALA A 38 -8.88 -2.12 3.76
C ALA A 38 -8.12 -2.55 5.03
N SER A 39 -8.78 -2.59 6.19
CA SER A 39 -8.21 -3.10 7.45
C SER A 39 -8.08 -4.63 7.48
N PHE A 40 -8.57 -5.33 6.45
CA PHE A 40 -8.52 -6.79 6.34
C PHE A 40 -7.75 -7.28 5.11
N HIS A 41 -7.59 -6.45 4.07
CA HIS A 41 -6.85 -6.83 2.87
C HIS A 41 -5.35 -6.58 3.04
N THR A 42 -4.56 -7.63 2.80
CA THR A 42 -3.11 -7.52 2.55
C THR A 42 -2.84 -6.83 1.22
N VAL A 43 -1.56 -6.55 0.93
CA VAL A 43 -1.17 -6.05 -0.41
C VAL A 43 -1.52 -7.06 -1.49
N SER A 44 -1.34 -8.36 -1.24
CA SER A 44 -1.69 -9.43 -2.17
C SER A 44 -3.21 -9.50 -2.42
N ASP A 45 -4.03 -9.34 -1.38
CA ASP A 45 -5.49 -9.30 -1.54
C ASP A 45 -5.94 -8.09 -2.35
N ALA A 46 -5.38 -6.91 -2.06
CA ALA A 46 -5.68 -5.69 -2.80
C ALA A 46 -5.26 -5.79 -4.27
N ALA A 47 -4.05 -6.31 -4.55
CA ALA A 47 -3.59 -6.52 -5.91
C ALA A 47 -4.53 -7.45 -6.69
N ARG A 48 -4.95 -8.56 -6.08
CA ARG A 48 -5.89 -9.50 -6.69
C ARG A 48 -7.28 -8.89 -6.94
N GLU A 49 -7.85 -8.19 -5.95
CA GLU A 49 -9.19 -7.59 -6.07
C GLU A 49 -9.24 -6.47 -7.12
N HIS A 50 -8.11 -5.77 -7.32
CA HIS A 50 -7.98 -4.66 -8.25
C HIS A 50 -7.33 -5.03 -9.59
N ASP A 51 -7.06 -6.32 -9.85
CA ASP A 51 -6.39 -6.83 -11.07
C ASP A 51 -5.04 -6.14 -11.34
N LEU A 52 -4.25 -5.96 -10.29
CA LEU A 52 -2.93 -5.33 -10.34
C LEU A 52 -1.80 -6.37 -10.21
N ASP A 53 -0.63 -6.02 -10.74
CA ASP A 53 0.61 -6.74 -10.47
C ASP A 53 1.06 -6.48 -9.02
N GLU A 54 1.13 -7.53 -8.21
CA GLU A 54 1.47 -7.43 -6.79
C GLU A 54 2.89 -6.89 -6.57
N ASP A 55 3.86 -7.38 -7.34
CA ASP A 55 5.26 -7.01 -7.18
C ASP A 55 5.48 -5.52 -7.49
N GLN A 56 4.81 -5.02 -8.53
CA GLN A 56 4.82 -3.61 -8.89
C GLN A 56 4.14 -2.75 -7.82
N LEU A 57 2.96 -3.16 -7.32
CA LEU A 57 2.27 -2.44 -6.25
C LEU A 57 3.12 -2.34 -4.98
N ARG A 58 3.77 -3.45 -4.58
CA ARG A 58 4.70 -3.47 -3.44
C ARG A 58 5.88 -2.52 -3.65
N CYS A 59 6.51 -2.58 -4.81
CA CYS A 59 7.63 -1.69 -5.15
C CYS A 59 7.24 -0.21 -5.05
N ASP A 60 6.07 0.16 -5.56
CA ASP A 60 5.60 1.54 -5.53
C ASP A 60 5.28 2.01 -4.10
N LEU A 61 4.65 1.15 -3.29
CA LEU A 61 4.37 1.43 -1.88
C LEU A 61 5.67 1.61 -1.09
N GLU A 62 6.62 0.68 -1.21
CA GLU A 62 7.92 0.76 -0.55
C GLU A 62 8.68 2.03 -0.95
N ALA A 63 8.71 2.37 -2.24
CA ALA A 63 9.36 3.58 -2.73
C ALA A 63 8.72 4.85 -2.14
N ALA A 64 7.39 4.92 -2.04
CA ALA A 64 6.69 6.05 -1.45
C ALA A 64 6.94 6.17 0.07
N ILE A 65 6.99 5.04 0.77
CA ILE A 65 7.29 4.98 2.22
C ILE A 65 8.70 5.47 2.48
N ASP A 66 9.69 4.99 1.72
CA ASP A 66 11.09 5.38 1.87
C ASP A 66 11.29 6.88 1.54
N ALA A 67 10.58 7.42 0.54
CA ALA A 67 10.64 8.84 0.19
C ALA A 67 9.95 9.75 1.23
N GLY A 68 8.88 9.28 1.87
CA GLY A 68 8.13 10.02 2.89
C GLY A 68 8.73 9.96 4.30
N GLY A 69 9.51 8.90 4.60
CA GLY A 69 10.23 8.74 5.88
C GLY A 69 11.55 9.49 5.98
N ALA A 70 11.97 10.18 4.92
CA ALA A 70 13.18 11.01 4.87
C ALA A 70 12.96 12.47 5.35
N GLY A 71 11.85 12.73 6.05
CA GLY A 71 11.47 14.04 6.60
C GLY A 71 11.86 14.21 8.07
#